data_AF-A0A9P6XNH7-F1
#
_entry.id   AF-A0A9P6XNH7-F1
#
_cell.length_a   1.000
_cell.length_b   1.000
_cell.length_c   1.000
_cell.angle_alpha   90.00
_cell.angle_beta   90.00
_cell.angle_gamma   90.00
#
_symmetry.space_group_name_H-M   'P 1'
#
loop_
_entity.id
_entity.type
_entity.pdbx_description
1 polymer ?
#
loop_
_entity_poly.entity_id
_entity_poly.type
_entity_poly.pdbx_seq_one_letter_code
_entity_poly.pdbx_strand_id
1 'polypeptide(L)'
;MRRPIQALLIAASLLSSQAMAGPQEDQRARNAVRVLAEIQGIPEQGIPDKLLDEGRAVIVIPDTIKAGLVIGGRRGHGLMSVRMANGAWSNPVFV
;
A
#
# COMPACT_ATOMS: atom_id res chain seq x y z
N MET A 1 20.13 31.48 35.66
CA MET A 1 19.50 30.14 35.55
C MET A 1 18.82 29.82 34.20
N ARG A 2 18.50 30.80 33.32
CA ARG A 2 17.79 30.54 32.04
C ARG A 2 18.70 30.04 30.89
N ARG A 3 19.97 30.44 30.88
CA ARG A 3 20.98 30.04 29.86
C ARG A 3 21.28 28.53 29.79
N PRO A 4 21.44 27.78 30.91
CA PRO A 4 21.68 26.33 30.83
C PRO A 4 20.45 25.57 30.31
N ILE A 5 19.24 26.05 30.61
CA ILE A 5 17.99 25.44 30.14
C ILE A 5 17.87 25.59 28.61
N GLN A 6 18.23 26.76 28.06
CA GLN A 6 18.23 26.97 26.61
C GLN A 6 19.25 26.09 25.88
N ALA A 7 20.46 25.91 26.45
CA ALA A 7 21.47 25.03 25.88
C ALA A 7 21.02 23.56 25.87
N LEU A 8 20.33 23.12 26.94
CA LEU A 8 19.80 21.76 27.05
C LEU A 8 18.70 21.48 26.01
N LEU A 9 17.80 22.43 25.79
CA LEU A 9 16.72 22.29 24.80
C LEU A 9 17.25 22.22 23.35
N ILE A 10 18.28 23.00 23.02
CA ILE A 10 18.92 22.93 21.69
C ILE A 10 19.64 21.59 21.52
N ALA A 11 20.37 21.13 22.53
CA ALA A 11 21.02 19.82 22.49
C ALA A 11 20.02 18.67 22.32
N ALA A 12 18.86 18.73 22.99
CA ALA A 12 17.81 17.72 22.86
C ALA A 12 17.22 17.63 21.44
N SER A 13 17.17 18.75 20.70
CA SER A 13 16.64 18.77 19.33
C SER A 13 17.52 18.00 18.33
N LEU A 14 18.82 17.86 18.62
CA LEU A 14 19.79 17.13 17.81
C LEU A 14 19.68 15.59 17.97
N LEU A 15 18.95 15.11 18.98
CA LEU A 15 18.66 13.67 19.16
C LEU A 15 17.38 13.21 18.45
N SER A 16 16.80 14.04 17.59
CA SER A 16 15.61 13.67 16.82
C SER A 16 15.94 12.51 15.86
N SER A 17 15.35 11.34 16.09
CA SER A 17 15.49 10.20 15.18
C SER A 17 14.90 10.55 13.80
N GLN A 18 15.59 10.19 12.73
CA GLN A 18 15.06 10.37 11.37
C GLN A 18 13.84 9.45 11.19
N ALA A 19 12.73 10.01 10.73
CA ALA A 19 11.57 9.22 10.35
C ALA A 19 11.92 8.38 9.10
N MET A 20 12.05 7.06 9.28
CA MET A 20 12.27 6.13 8.18
C MET A 20 10.92 5.73 7.57
N ALA A 21 10.50 6.45 6.53
CA ALA A 21 9.50 5.91 5.59
C ALA A 21 10.24 5.01 4.59
N GLY A 22 9.71 3.83 4.25
CA GLY A 22 10.24 3.10 3.08
C GLY A 22 10.15 1.57 3.08
N PRO A 23 10.58 0.81 4.10
CA PRO A 23 10.74 -0.63 3.92
C PRO A 23 9.41 -1.41 3.80
N GLN A 24 8.40 -0.99 4.56
CA GLN A 24 7.14 -1.73 4.67
C GLN A 24 6.20 -1.43 3.51
N GLU A 25 6.13 -0.17 3.09
CA GLU A 25 5.39 0.29 1.91
C GLU A 25 5.95 -0.34 0.63
N ASP A 26 7.27 -0.34 0.48
CA ASP A 26 7.93 -0.96 -0.66
C ASP A 26 7.66 -2.47 -0.72
N GLN A 27 7.67 -3.14 0.44
CA GLN A 27 7.35 -4.57 0.49
C GLN A 27 5.88 -4.84 0.15
N ARG A 28 4.96 -4.00 0.61
CA ARG A 28 3.54 -4.08 0.25
C ARG A 28 3.34 -3.90 -1.26
N ALA A 29 4.07 -2.95 -1.86
CA ALA A 29 4.02 -2.73 -3.29
C ALA A 29 4.53 -3.95 -4.08
N ARG A 30 5.68 -4.50 -3.68
CA ARG A 30 6.22 -5.73 -4.27
C ARG A 30 5.25 -6.91 -4.14
N ASN A 31 4.62 -7.08 -2.97
CA ASN A 31 3.66 -8.15 -2.73
C ASN A 31 2.41 -8.01 -3.61
N ALA A 32 1.89 -6.79 -3.79
CA ALA A 32 0.76 -6.52 -4.67
C ALA A 32 1.06 -6.87 -6.13
N VAL A 33 2.20 -6.42 -6.66
CA VAL A 33 2.60 -6.75 -8.03
C VAL A 33 2.79 -8.25 -8.20
N ARG A 34 3.45 -8.90 -7.24
CA ARG A 34 3.66 -10.35 -7.25
C ARG A 34 2.34 -11.13 -7.30
N VAL A 35 1.40 -10.85 -6.40
CA VAL A 35 0.11 -11.55 -6.37
C VAL A 35 -0.71 -11.31 -7.63
N LEU A 36 -0.70 -10.08 -8.17
CA LEU A 36 -1.37 -9.79 -9.43
C LEU A 36 -0.79 -10.62 -10.58
N ALA A 37 0.54 -10.71 -10.67
CA ALA A 37 1.22 -11.51 -11.69
C ALA A 37 0.98 -13.01 -11.50
N GLU A 38 1.00 -13.50 -10.26
CA GLU A 38 0.69 -14.90 -9.93
C GLU A 38 -0.72 -15.28 -10.38
N ILE A 39 -1.74 -14.45 -10.07
CA ILE A 39 -3.12 -14.70 -10.49
C ILE A 39 -3.24 -14.69 -12.02
N GLN A 40 -2.63 -13.70 -12.68
CA GLN A 40 -2.70 -13.63 -14.15
C GLN A 40 -1.96 -14.76 -14.86
N GLY A 41 -0.97 -15.37 -14.20
CA GLY A 41 -0.26 -16.53 -14.72
C GLY A 41 -1.07 -17.83 -14.71
N ILE A 42 -2.25 -17.89 -14.06
CA ILE A 42 -3.08 -19.09 -13.98
C ILE A 42 -3.97 -19.16 -15.24
N PRO A 43 -3.80 -20.14 -16.15
CA PRO A 43 -4.49 -20.15 -17.43
C PRO A 43 -6.02 -20.14 -17.33
N GLU A 44 -6.56 -20.88 -16.37
CA GLU A 44 -8.01 -21.01 -16.17
C GLU A 44 -8.60 -20.06 -15.10
N GLN A 45 -7.77 -19.30 -14.38
CA GLN A 45 -8.20 -18.40 -13.29
C GLN A 45 -7.68 -16.97 -13.43
N GLY A 46 -6.96 -16.67 -14.51
CA GLY A 46 -6.51 -15.33 -14.85
C GLY A 46 -7.69 -14.36 -14.96
N ILE A 47 -7.41 -13.09 -14.71
CA ILE A 47 -8.41 -12.03 -14.85
C ILE A 47 -8.65 -11.83 -16.35
N PRO A 48 -9.87 -12.05 -16.86
CA PRO A 48 -10.16 -11.90 -18.29
C PRO A 48 -9.79 -10.51 -18.81
N ASP A 49 -9.16 -10.46 -19.99
CA ASP A 49 -8.71 -9.20 -20.61
C ASP A 49 -9.84 -8.17 -20.72
N LYS A 50 -11.06 -8.62 -21.06
CA LYS A 50 -12.24 -7.76 -21.14
C LYS A 50 -12.56 -7.05 -19.81
N LEU A 51 -12.35 -7.69 -18.67
CA LEU A 51 -12.56 -7.05 -17.36
C LEU A 51 -11.47 -6.02 -17.04
N LEU A 52 -10.24 -6.24 -17.49
CA LEU A 52 -9.18 -5.24 -17.40
C LEU A 52 -9.45 -4.06 -18.34
N ASP A 53 -10.00 -4.34 -19.53
CA ASP A 53 -10.34 -3.34 -20.54
C ASP A 53 -11.55 -2.48 -20.16
N GLU A 54 -12.53 -3.01 -19.44
CA GLU A 54 -13.69 -2.24 -18.98
C GLU A 54 -13.48 -1.67 -17.56
N GLY A 55 -12.50 -2.21 -16.83
CA GLY A 55 -12.18 -1.83 -15.46
C GLY A 55 -11.77 -0.36 -15.31
N ARG A 56 -12.36 0.30 -14.31
CA ARG A 56 -12.04 1.71 -13.96
C ARG A 56 -10.96 1.83 -12.89
N ALA A 57 -10.76 0.79 -12.09
CA ALA A 57 -9.70 0.71 -11.10
C ALA A 57 -9.31 -0.74 -10.88
N VAL A 58 -8.04 -0.95 -10.51
CA VAL A 58 -7.52 -2.23 -10.02
C VAL A 58 -7.05 -2.03 -8.59
N ILE A 59 -7.53 -2.87 -7.67
CA ILE A 59 -7.13 -2.87 -6.27
C ILE A 59 -6.58 -4.25 -5.95
N VAL A 60 -5.36 -4.31 -5.41
CA VAL A 60 -4.71 -5.55 -4.99
C VAL A 60 -4.41 -5.48 -3.51
N ILE A 61 -5.00 -6.42 -2.75
CA ILE A 61 -4.84 -6.54 -1.29
C ILE A 61 -4.26 -7.93 -1.00
N PRO A 62 -2.92 -8.08 -0.95
CA PRO A 62 -2.26 -9.39 -0.83
C PRO A 62 -2.63 -10.13 0.46
N ASP A 63 -2.61 -9.39 1.57
CA ASP A 63 -2.73 -9.93 2.92
C ASP A 63 -4.02 -9.40 3.55
N THR A 64 -5.10 -10.17 3.44
CA THR A 64 -6.36 -9.86 4.15
C THR A 64 -6.51 -10.76 5.38
N ILE A 65 -6.65 -10.15 6.55
CA ILE A 65 -7.11 -10.82 7.76
C ILE A 65 -8.62 -10.97 7.68
N LYS A 66 -9.11 -12.20 7.88
CA LYS A 66 -10.53 -12.52 7.97
C LYS A 66 -10.85 -12.87 9.42
N ALA A 67 -11.95 -12.34 9.97
CA ALA A 67 -12.41 -12.70 11.30
C ALA A 67 -13.94 -12.73 11.33
N GLY A 68 -14.52 -13.73 12.00
CA GLY A 68 -15.98 -13.83 12.20
C GLY A 68 -16.44 -15.23 12.61
N LEU A 69 -17.45 -15.28 13.50
CA LEU A 69 -18.16 -16.51 13.89
C LEU A 69 -19.60 -16.54 13.34
N VAL A 70 -20.29 -15.39 13.34
CA VAL A 70 -21.67 -15.20 12.82
C VAL A 70 -21.73 -14.05 11.82
N ILE A 71 -21.10 -12.90 12.14
CA ILE A 71 -20.85 -11.80 11.20
C ILE A 71 -19.34 -11.69 11.01
N GLY A 72 -18.90 -11.59 9.75
CA GLY A 72 -17.49 -11.58 9.38
C GLY A 72 -17.04 -10.28 8.74
N GLY A 73 -15.79 -9.91 9.00
CA GLY A 73 -15.10 -8.77 8.40
C GLY A 73 -13.79 -9.19 7.75
N ARG A 74 -13.34 -8.40 6.77
CA ARG A 74 -12.02 -8.52 6.16
C ARG A 74 -11.29 -7.19 6.28
N ARG A 75 -10.04 -7.23 6.69
CA ARG A 75 -9.14 -6.07 6.79
C ARG A 75 -7.84 -6.41 6.10
N GLY A 76 -7.35 -5.53 5.24
CA GLY A 76 -6.05 -5.71 4.60
C GLY A 76 -5.54 -4.37 4.09
N HIS A 77 -4.28 -4.37 3.71
CA HIS A 77 -3.63 -3.23 3.07
C HIS A 77 -3.17 -3.60 1.67
N GLY A 78 -3.23 -2.64 0.76
CA GLY A 78 -2.99 -2.90 -0.65
C GLY A 78 -2.54 -1.68 -1.43
N LEU A 79 -2.63 -1.83 -2.75
CA LEU A 79 -2.45 -0.75 -3.72
C LEU A 79 -3.66 -0.66 -4.62
N MET A 80 -3.97 0.55 -5.04
CA MET A 80 -4.99 0.86 -6.04
C MET A 80 -4.40 1.70 -7.17
N SER A 81 -4.75 1.39 -8.41
CA SER A 81 -4.53 2.28 -9.55
C SER A 81 -5.85 2.50 -10.29
N VAL A 82 -6.08 3.73 -10.75
CA VAL A 82 -7.30 4.14 -11.44
C VAL A 82 -6.99 4.38 -12.90
N ARG A 83 -7.90 3.96 -13.78
CA ARG A 83 -7.78 4.21 -15.21
C ARG A 83 -8.23 5.62 -15.54
N MET A 84 -7.32 6.40 -16.10
CA MET A 84 -7.55 7.78 -16.51
C MET A 84 -8.32 7.85 -17.83
N ALA A 85 -8.88 9.03 -18.14
CA ALA A 85 -9.69 9.25 -19.34
C ALA A 85 -8.91 9.00 -20.66
N ASN A 86 -7.58 9.15 -20.63
CA ASN A 86 -6.70 8.86 -21.76
C ASN A 86 -6.33 7.36 -21.89
N GLY A 87 -6.92 6.49 -21.07
CA GLY A 87 -6.67 5.05 -21.07
C GLY A 87 -5.46 4.60 -20.26
N ALA A 88 -4.61 5.52 -19.79
CA ALA A 88 -3.44 5.21 -18.96
C ALA A 88 -3.83 4.92 -17.50
N TRP A 89 -3.01 4.14 -16.81
CA TRP A 89 -3.15 3.90 -15.37
C TRP A 89 -2.50 5.02 -14.57
N SER A 90 -3.13 5.44 -13.47
CA SER A 90 -2.55 6.41 -12.54
C SER A 90 -1.38 5.80 -11.76
N ASN A 91 -0.54 6.67 -11.19
CA ASN A 91 0.37 6.25 -10.12
C ASN A 91 -0.44 5.55 -9.02
N PRO A 92 0.05 4.42 -8.49
CA PRO A 92 -0.70 3.65 -7.52
C PRO A 92 -0.68 4.34 -6.16
N VAL A 93 -1.76 4.16 -5.40
CA VAL A 93 -1.93 4.69 -4.04
C VAL A 93 -2.13 3.55 -3.05
N PHE A 94 -1.62 3.72 -1.83
CA PHE A 94 -1.84 2.75 -0.76
C PHE A 94 -3.27 2.84 -0.22
N VAL A 95 -3.88 1.67 0.00
CA VAL A 95 -5.24 1.52 0.56
C VAL A 95 -5.26 0.54 1.72
#